data_AF-A0A101QX13-F1
#
_entry.id   AF-A0A101QX13-F1
#
_cell.length_a   1.000
_cell.length_b   1.000
_cell.length_c   1.000
_cell.angle_alpha   90.00
_cell.angle_beta   90.00
_cell.angle_gamma   90.00
#
_symmetry.space_group_name_H-M   'P 1'
#
loop_
_entity.id
_entity.type
_entity.pdbx_description
1 polymer ?
#
loop_
_entity_poly.entity_id
_entity_poly.type
_entity_poly.pdbx_seq_one_letter_code
_entity_poly.pdbx_strand_id
1 'polypeptide(L)'
;MITFATRTDDSPSWFTMPCIACQILDRETRATRTVKATSGLGLASCEAHLGMTERVMTRLRDYDLTGLRAAFITAGLAAGPDATGTELGAMYREAAQAAADSGPTEGDKLRAALAAFGLPSFHAEDGGVSYVLVAVDRADTEAAAHTGTKVLLHSGEDAARPADQHDEPWTASLYAGDGTYLDELFSAPAGLPLAQECAATALSLACWIAVNADRFTR
;
A
#
# COMPACT_ATOMS: atom_id res chain seq x y z
N MET A 1 9.51 9.18 22.36
CA MET A 1 9.91 8.56 21.07
C MET A 1 10.65 7.28 21.41
N ILE A 2 10.04 6.12 21.13
CA ILE A 2 10.65 4.80 21.40
C ILE A 2 11.49 4.45 20.18
N THR A 3 12.78 4.21 20.39
CA THR A 3 13.72 3.81 19.34
C THR A 3 13.80 2.29 19.33
N PHE A 4 13.34 1.65 18.26
CA PHE A 4 13.48 0.21 18.10
C PHE A 4 14.85 -0.09 17.49
N ALA A 5 15.74 -0.75 18.23
CA ALA A 5 16.92 -1.36 17.63
C ALA A 5 16.54 -2.72 17.02
N THR A 6 16.99 -2.98 15.79
CA THR A 6 16.89 -4.29 15.14
C THR A 6 18.18 -5.07 15.32
N ARG A 7 18.07 -6.36 15.61
CA ARG A 7 19.17 -7.30 15.69
C ARG A 7 18.96 -8.40 14.65
N THR A 8 20.03 -8.70 13.93
CA THR A 8 20.04 -9.76 12.92
C THR A 8 20.84 -10.94 13.44
N ASP A 9 20.21 -12.11 13.52
CA ASP A 9 20.85 -13.36 13.92
C ASP A 9 20.80 -14.37 12.76
N ASP A 10 21.86 -15.15 12.60
CA ASP A 10 21.82 -16.34 11.75
C ASP A 10 20.77 -17.32 12.25
N SER A 11 19.97 -17.86 11.34
CA SER A 11 19.03 -18.92 11.66
C SER A 11 19.82 -20.21 11.91
N PRO A 12 19.48 -20.99 12.96
CA PRO A 12 20.04 -22.32 13.14
C PRO A 12 19.79 -23.19 11.90
N SER A 13 20.69 -24.13 11.58
CA SER A 13 20.57 -24.99 10.39
C SER A 13 19.32 -25.88 10.37
N TRP A 14 18.70 -26.12 11.53
CA TRP A 14 17.45 -26.86 11.68
C TRP A 14 16.20 -25.97 11.57
N PHE A 15 16.35 -24.65 11.53
CA PHE A 15 15.26 -23.69 11.46
C PHE A 15 14.82 -23.48 10.01
N THR A 16 13.65 -23.99 9.68
CA THR A 16 13.06 -23.85 8.33
C THR A 16 11.78 -23.04 8.41
N MET A 17 11.87 -21.77 8.03
CA MET A 17 10.72 -20.91 7.76
C MET A 17 10.88 -20.24 6.40
N PRO A 18 9.77 -19.98 5.69
CA PRO A 18 9.83 -19.17 4.47
C PRO A 18 10.26 -17.75 4.83
N CYS A 19 10.95 -17.10 3.90
CA CYS A 19 11.18 -15.67 4.00
C CYS A 19 9.83 -14.95 3.91
N ILE A 20 9.49 -14.11 4.89
CA ILE A 20 8.18 -13.47 4.96
C ILE A 20 7.90 -12.59 3.72
N ALA A 21 8.93 -11.88 3.23
CA ALA A 21 8.83 -11.09 2.00
C ALA A 21 8.61 -11.96 0.77
N CYS A 22 9.30 -13.10 0.66
CA CYS A 22 9.09 -14.03 -0.46
C CYS A 22 7.73 -14.70 -0.39
N GLN A 23 7.25 -15.05 0.80
CA GLN A 23 5.92 -15.62 0.98
C GLN A 23 4.82 -14.62 0.57
N ILE A 24 5.01 -13.33 0.85
CA ILE A 24 4.12 -12.25 0.38
C ILE A 24 4.14 -12.14 -1.15
N LEU A 25 5.28 -12.40 -1.78
CA LEU A 25 5.48 -12.34 -3.23
C LEU A 25 5.23 -13.67 -3.94
N ASP A 26 4.63 -14.66 -3.26
CA ASP A 26 4.39 -16.02 -3.76
C ASP A 26 5.64 -16.72 -4.33
N ARG A 27 6.78 -16.50 -3.67
CA ARG A 27 8.07 -17.13 -4.00
C ARG A 27 8.45 -18.13 -2.92
N GLU A 28 8.78 -19.34 -3.32
CA GLU A 28 9.32 -20.34 -2.40
C GLU A 28 10.81 -20.10 -2.14
N THR A 29 11.12 -19.25 -1.16
CA THR A 29 12.49 -19.16 -0.62
C THR A 29 12.51 -19.38 0.89
N ARG A 30 13.61 -19.96 1.35
CA ARG A 30 13.85 -20.19 2.78
C ARG A 30 14.56 -18.99 3.39
N ALA A 31 14.14 -18.62 4.58
CA ALA A 31 14.85 -17.65 5.39
C ALA A 31 16.16 -18.26 5.89
N THR A 32 17.23 -17.46 5.85
CA THR A 32 18.55 -17.81 6.39
C THR A 32 18.89 -16.95 7.61
N ARG A 33 18.13 -15.87 7.83
CA ARG A 33 18.34 -14.88 8.88
C ARG A 33 17.04 -14.65 9.64
N THR A 34 17.15 -14.23 10.90
CA THR A 34 16.04 -13.63 11.64
C THR A 34 16.37 -12.19 12.00
N VAL A 35 15.40 -11.29 11.80
CA VAL A 35 15.48 -9.88 12.17
C VAL A 35 14.55 -9.67 13.35
N LYS A 36 15.11 -9.29 14.49
CA LYS A 36 14.37 -9.07 15.74
C LYS A 36 14.36 -7.60 16.13
N ALA A 37 13.20 -7.06 16.48
CA ALA A 37 13.12 -5.78 17.16
C ALA A 37 13.35 -5.96 18.67
N THR A 38 13.76 -4.88 19.32
CA THR A 38 13.90 -4.77 20.80
C THR A 38 12.61 -5.04 21.57
N SER A 39 11.45 -4.97 20.91
CA SER A 39 10.16 -5.41 21.45
C SER A 39 10.05 -6.94 21.61
N GLY A 40 11.02 -7.72 21.13
CA GLY A 40 11.00 -9.19 21.15
C GLY A 40 10.33 -9.81 19.93
N LEU A 41 9.78 -9.00 19.02
CA LEU A 41 9.23 -9.45 17.75
C LEU A 41 10.36 -9.84 16.79
N GLY A 42 10.16 -10.89 15.99
CA GLY A 42 11.15 -11.34 15.00
C GLY A 42 10.51 -11.82 13.71
N LEU A 43 11.16 -11.54 12.59
CA LEU A 43 10.76 -12.01 11.27
C LEU A 43 11.89 -12.74 10.56
N ALA A 44 11.52 -13.80 9.86
CA ALA A 44 12.47 -14.60 9.11
C ALA A 44 12.65 -14.02 7.70
N SER A 45 13.90 -13.83 7.30
CA SER A 45 14.26 -13.25 6.01
C SER A 45 15.33 -14.07 5.31
N CYS A 46 15.25 -14.11 3.98
CA CYS A 46 16.38 -14.50 3.15
C CYS A 46 17.35 -13.31 3.00
N GLU A 47 18.55 -13.58 2.49
CA GLU A 47 19.60 -12.58 2.30
C GLU A 47 19.15 -11.42 1.38
N ALA A 48 18.38 -11.74 0.33
CA ALA A 48 17.85 -10.75 -0.60
C ALA A 48 16.86 -9.76 0.04
N HIS A 49 16.17 -10.14 1.12
CA HIS A 49 15.13 -9.32 1.76
C HIS A 49 15.49 -8.84 3.17
N LEU A 50 16.74 -9.03 3.59
CA LEU A 50 17.18 -8.70 4.95
C LEU A 50 16.99 -7.21 5.28
N GLY A 51 17.49 -6.32 4.41
CA GLY A 51 17.37 -4.88 4.62
C GLY A 51 15.93 -4.35 4.53
N MET A 52 15.06 -5.00 3.74
CA MET A 52 13.62 -4.70 3.72
C MET A 52 12.98 -5.09 5.06
N THR A 53 13.24 -6.30 5.54
CA THR A 53 12.76 -6.81 6.84
C THR A 53 13.19 -5.93 8.02
N GLU A 54 14.45 -5.48 8.06
CA GLU A 54 14.94 -4.55 9.09
C GLU A 54 14.19 -3.21 9.10
N ARG A 55 13.92 -2.65 7.92
CA ARG A 55 13.15 -1.41 7.79
C ARG A 55 11.70 -1.57 8.24
N VAL A 56 11.07 -2.70 7.91
CA VAL A 56 9.74 -3.04 8.40
C VAL A 56 9.76 -3.09 9.93
N MET A 57 10.62 -3.92 10.50
CA MET A 57 10.71 -4.16 11.95
C MET A 57 10.99 -2.90 12.77
N THR A 58 11.69 -1.93 12.21
CA THR A 58 11.96 -0.63 12.88
C THR A 58 10.73 0.27 12.94
N ARG A 59 9.82 0.13 11.97
CA ARG A 59 8.59 0.93 11.87
C ARG A 59 7.40 0.26 12.54
N LEU A 60 7.47 -1.05 12.74
CA LEU A 60 6.40 -1.81 13.37
C LEU A 60 6.24 -1.40 14.86
N ARG A 61 5.13 -0.74 15.22
CA ARG A 61 4.68 -0.49 16.60
C ARG A 61 3.64 -1.47 17.19
N ASP A 62 2.64 -1.95 16.43
CA ASP A 62 1.65 -2.98 16.83
C ASP A 62 0.93 -3.58 15.61
N TYR A 63 0.83 -4.91 15.45
CA TYR A 63 0.18 -5.50 14.25
C TYR A 63 -0.43 -6.89 14.45
N ASP A 64 -1.50 -7.11 13.67
CA ASP A 64 -1.94 -8.40 13.18
C ASP A 64 -1.19 -8.80 11.88
N LEU A 65 -1.50 -9.97 11.32
CA LEU A 65 -0.86 -10.47 10.09
C LEU A 65 -1.09 -9.54 8.89
N THR A 66 -2.18 -8.77 8.87
CA THR A 66 -2.54 -7.84 7.80
C THR A 66 -1.61 -6.62 7.81
N GLY A 67 -1.44 -5.98 8.96
CA GLY A 67 -0.56 -4.82 9.08
C GLY A 67 0.91 -5.15 8.83
N LEU A 68 1.33 -6.38 9.16
CA LEU A 68 2.66 -6.88 8.83
C LEU A 68 2.86 -7.02 7.32
N ARG A 69 1.88 -7.57 6.58
CA ARG A 69 1.93 -7.69 5.11
C ARG A 69 1.99 -6.33 4.43
N ALA A 70 1.15 -5.38 4.87
CA ALA A 70 1.16 -4.01 4.37
C ALA A 70 2.53 -3.35 4.58
N ALA A 71 3.10 -3.45 5.78
CA ALA A 71 4.40 -2.86 6.09
C ALA A 71 5.54 -3.42 5.23
N PHE A 72 5.55 -4.73 4.93
CA PHE A 72 6.52 -5.32 4.00
C PHE A 72 6.42 -4.69 2.63
N ILE A 73 5.23 -4.63 2.08
CA ILE A 73 4.99 -4.08 0.75
C ILE A 73 5.47 -2.62 0.70
N THR A 74 5.11 -1.80 1.69
CA THR A 74 5.55 -0.39 1.75
C THR A 74 7.06 -0.23 1.96
N ALA A 75 7.69 -1.12 2.74
CA ALA A 75 9.15 -1.09 2.98
C ALA A 75 9.97 -1.62 1.79
N GLY A 76 9.40 -2.51 0.97
CA GLY A 76 9.96 -2.93 -0.31
C GLY A 76 10.00 -1.78 -1.32
N LEU A 77 9.07 -0.83 -1.21
CA LEU A 77 8.97 0.36 -2.06
C LEU A 77 9.81 1.54 -1.58
N ALA A 78 9.96 1.69 -0.26
CA ALA A 78 10.88 2.66 0.32
C ALA A 78 12.37 2.34 0.05
N ALA A 79 12.66 1.22 -0.63
CA ALA A 79 13.99 0.83 -1.08
C ALA A 79 14.49 1.62 -2.30
N GLY A 80 14.02 2.86 -2.49
CA GLY A 80 14.56 3.77 -3.52
C GLY A 80 14.39 3.29 -4.97
N PRO A 81 14.81 4.12 -5.93
CA PRO A 81 14.73 3.80 -7.37
C PRO A 81 15.54 2.57 -7.80
N ASP A 82 16.39 2.03 -6.92
CA ASP A 82 17.25 0.86 -7.17
C ASP A 82 16.56 -0.51 -6.94
N ALA A 83 15.25 -0.55 -6.65
CA ALA A 83 14.42 -1.76 -6.70
C ALA A 83 14.18 -2.25 -8.16
N THR A 84 15.21 -2.18 -9.00
CA THR A 84 15.19 -2.34 -10.46
C THR A 84 14.94 -3.76 -10.95
N GLY A 85 14.93 -4.77 -10.06
CA GLY A 85 14.80 -6.19 -10.43
C GLY A 85 13.53 -6.91 -10.00
N THR A 86 12.55 -6.23 -9.39
CA THR A 86 11.31 -6.88 -8.94
C THR A 86 10.12 -6.47 -9.80
N GLU A 87 9.21 -7.42 -10.04
CA GLU A 87 7.93 -7.20 -10.72
C GLU A 87 7.14 -6.06 -10.07
N LEU A 88 7.12 -6.00 -8.74
CA LEU A 88 6.48 -4.92 -7.98
C LEU A 88 7.11 -3.54 -8.25
N GLY A 89 8.44 -3.48 -8.38
CA GLY A 89 9.15 -2.25 -8.75
C GLY A 89 8.85 -1.81 -10.19
N ALA A 90 8.62 -2.76 -11.11
CA ALA A 90 8.16 -2.45 -12.45
C ALA A 90 6.72 -1.92 -12.45
N MET A 91 5.80 -2.58 -11.74
CA MET A 91 4.41 -2.13 -11.58
C MET A 91 4.32 -0.74 -10.96
N TYR A 92 5.13 -0.45 -9.93
CA TYR A 92 5.19 0.89 -9.33
C TYR A 92 5.63 1.95 -10.34
N ARG A 93 6.68 1.67 -11.14
CA ARG A 93 7.14 2.60 -12.18
C ARG A 93 6.10 2.80 -13.28
N GLU A 94 5.43 1.73 -13.68
CA GLU A 94 4.33 1.79 -14.64
C GLU A 94 3.18 2.65 -14.11
N ALA A 95 2.77 2.45 -12.85
CA ALA A 95 1.75 3.25 -12.20
C ALA A 95 2.15 4.74 -12.08
N ALA A 96 3.42 5.01 -11.73
CA ALA A 96 3.93 6.38 -11.66
C ALA A 96 3.96 7.05 -13.03
N GLN A 97 4.34 6.32 -14.08
CA GLN A 97 4.30 6.81 -15.45
C GLN A 97 2.85 7.09 -15.91
N ALA A 98 1.93 6.15 -15.65
CA ALA A 98 0.52 6.31 -15.95
C ALA A 98 -0.08 7.56 -15.26
N ALA A 99 0.26 7.80 -13.99
CA ALA A 99 -0.14 9.01 -13.28
C ALA A 99 0.47 10.29 -13.88
N ALA A 100 1.76 10.25 -14.28
CA ALA A 100 2.41 11.39 -14.90
C ALA A 100 1.74 11.79 -16.22
N ASP A 101 1.37 10.80 -17.04
CA ASP A 101 0.76 10.98 -18.36
C ASP A 101 -0.76 11.22 -18.32
N SER A 102 -1.38 11.09 -17.14
CA SER A 102 -2.82 11.28 -16.95
C SER A 102 -3.22 12.75 -16.85
N GLY A 103 -4.54 12.97 -16.83
CA GLY A 103 -5.25 14.25 -16.91
C GLY A 103 -4.85 15.33 -15.90
N PRO A 104 -5.53 16.49 -15.98
CA PRO A 104 -5.09 17.70 -15.29
C PRO A 104 -5.33 17.69 -13.78
N THR A 105 -6.16 16.79 -13.25
CA THR A 105 -6.53 16.76 -11.83
C THR A 105 -5.74 15.73 -11.04
N GLU A 106 -5.64 15.91 -9.72
CA GLU A 106 -5.05 14.93 -8.81
C GLU A 106 -5.75 13.56 -8.94
N GLY A 107 -7.08 13.55 -8.99
CA GLY A 107 -7.91 12.37 -9.13
C GLY A 107 -7.67 11.61 -10.43
N ASP A 108 -7.49 12.31 -11.57
CA ASP A 108 -7.14 11.66 -12.85
C ASP A 108 -5.82 10.89 -12.75
N LYS A 109 -4.83 11.48 -12.06
CA LYS A 109 -3.51 10.88 -11.86
C LYS A 109 -3.59 9.67 -10.95
N LEU A 110 -4.31 9.76 -9.84
CA LEU A 110 -4.52 8.63 -8.93
C LEU A 110 -5.26 7.48 -9.62
N ARG A 111 -6.34 7.77 -10.36
CA ARG A 111 -7.12 6.76 -11.10
C ARG A 111 -6.28 6.04 -12.14
N ALA A 112 -5.40 6.75 -12.85
CA ALA A 112 -4.46 6.13 -13.79
C ALA A 112 -3.47 5.20 -13.09
N ALA A 113 -2.93 5.59 -11.93
CA ALA A 113 -2.07 4.71 -11.13
C ALA A 113 -2.83 3.47 -10.64
N LEU A 114 -4.08 3.61 -10.17
CA LEU A 114 -4.94 2.50 -9.74
C LEU A 114 -5.23 1.52 -10.89
N ALA A 115 -5.46 2.04 -12.10
CA ALA A 115 -5.69 1.22 -13.28
C ALA A 115 -4.48 0.33 -13.63
N ALA A 116 -3.25 0.78 -13.40
CA ALA A 116 -2.05 -0.04 -13.58
C ALA A 116 -1.99 -1.27 -12.64
N PHE A 117 -2.71 -1.23 -11.52
CA PHE A 117 -2.90 -2.38 -10.62
C PHE A 117 -4.20 -3.15 -10.88
N GLY A 118 -4.93 -2.83 -11.96
CA GLY A 118 -6.21 -3.45 -12.29
C GLY A 118 -7.30 -3.14 -11.28
N LEU A 119 -7.25 -1.99 -10.61
CA LEU A 119 -8.29 -1.52 -9.68
C LEU A 119 -9.24 -0.55 -10.38
N PRO A 120 -10.51 -0.95 -10.63
CA PRO A 120 -11.54 -0.01 -11.05
C PRO A 120 -11.67 1.13 -10.04
N SER A 121 -11.73 2.37 -10.55
CA SER A 121 -11.80 3.56 -9.72
C SER A 121 -12.64 4.65 -10.38
N PHE A 122 -13.42 5.33 -9.56
CA PHE A 122 -14.41 6.31 -9.97
C PHE A 122 -14.15 7.64 -9.29
N HIS A 123 -14.36 8.73 -10.01
CA HIS A 123 -14.37 10.04 -9.39
C HIS A 123 -15.79 10.31 -8.89
N ALA A 124 -15.95 10.69 -7.63
CA ALA A 124 -17.25 10.97 -7.03
C ALA A 124 -17.20 12.25 -6.20
N GLU A 125 -18.37 12.85 -6.00
CA GLU A 125 -18.56 14.07 -5.22
C GLU A 125 -19.73 13.87 -4.27
N ASP A 126 -19.56 14.27 -3.01
CA ASP A 126 -20.64 14.31 -2.03
C ASP A 126 -20.47 15.51 -1.11
N GLY A 127 -21.52 16.31 -0.94
CA GLY A 127 -21.51 17.47 -0.04
C GLY A 127 -20.46 18.54 -0.36
N GLY A 128 -19.99 18.65 -1.60
CA GLY A 128 -18.93 19.57 -2.01
C GLY A 128 -17.50 19.07 -1.75
N VAL A 129 -17.35 17.82 -1.32
CA VAL A 129 -16.08 17.10 -1.20
C VAL A 129 -15.95 16.15 -2.39
N SER A 130 -14.80 16.14 -3.05
CA SER A 130 -14.54 15.21 -4.16
C SER A 130 -13.48 14.17 -3.77
N TYR A 131 -13.68 12.93 -4.22
CA TYR A 131 -12.83 11.79 -3.85
C TYR A 131 -12.74 10.76 -4.99
N VAL A 132 -11.72 9.90 -4.92
CA VAL A 132 -11.62 8.71 -5.74
C VAL A 132 -12.19 7.52 -4.97
N LEU A 133 -13.17 6.84 -5.55
CA LEU A 133 -13.85 5.69 -4.99
C LEU A 133 -13.27 4.39 -5.56
N VAL A 134 -12.93 3.43 -4.69
CA VAL A 134 -12.54 2.07 -5.06
C VAL A 134 -13.35 1.07 -4.24
N ALA A 135 -14.03 0.13 -4.91
CA ALA A 135 -14.74 -0.94 -4.23
C ALA A 135 -13.76 -2.03 -3.77
N VAL A 136 -13.93 -2.54 -2.54
CA VAL A 136 -13.04 -3.58 -1.99
C VAL A 136 -13.19 -4.91 -2.75
N ASP A 137 -14.38 -5.19 -3.26
CA ASP A 137 -14.69 -6.34 -4.11
C ASP A 137 -14.33 -6.13 -5.60
N ARG A 138 -13.73 -4.98 -5.93
CA ARG A 138 -13.34 -4.58 -7.29
C ARG A 138 -14.51 -4.50 -8.27
N ALA A 139 -15.67 -4.06 -7.81
CA ALA A 139 -16.78 -3.71 -8.69
C ALA A 139 -16.34 -2.80 -9.85
N ASP A 140 -16.79 -3.13 -11.07
CA ASP A 140 -16.40 -2.48 -12.32
C ASP A 140 -17.31 -1.30 -12.71
N THR A 141 -18.35 -1.02 -11.91
CA THR A 141 -19.24 0.13 -12.07
C THR A 141 -19.31 0.98 -10.81
N GLU A 142 -19.46 2.29 -10.99
CA GLU A 142 -19.55 3.26 -9.90
C GLU A 142 -20.76 2.98 -8.98
N ALA A 143 -21.91 2.67 -9.58
CA ALA A 143 -23.13 2.35 -8.84
C ALA A 143 -22.92 1.14 -7.91
N ALA A 144 -22.27 0.07 -8.40
CA ALA A 144 -21.94 -1.07 -7.56
C ALA A 144 -20.91 -0.71 -6.48
N ALA A 145 -19.89 0.07 -6.83
CA ALA A 145 -18.86 0.52 -5.89
C ALA A 145 -19.42 1.34 -4.71
N HIS A 146 -20.52 2.08 -4.89
CA HIS A 146 -21.16 2.81 -3.79
C HIS A 146 -21.92 1.89 -2.80
N THR A 147 -22.43 0.75 -3.25
CA THR A 147 -23.28 -0.15 -2.44
C THR A 147 -22.50 -1.14 -1.57
N GLY A 148 -21.26 -1.41 -1.94
CA GLY A 148 -20.36 -2.33 -1.24
C GLY A 148 -19.45 -1.64 -0.23
N THR A 149 -18.67 -2.44 0.50
CA THR A 149 -17.53 -1.93 1.27
C THR A 149 -16.55 -1.28 0.32
N LYS A 150 -16.13 -0.06 0.65
CA LYS A 150 -15.43 0.83 -0.29
C LYS A 150 -14.34 1.62 0.41
N VAL A 151 -13.34 2.02 -0.36
CA VAL A 151 -12.29 2.93 0.06
C VAL A 151 -12.48 4.24 -0.68
N LEU A 152 -12.56 5.33 0.09
CA LEU A 152 -12.54 6.69 -0.44
C LEU A 152 -11.11 7.20 -0.29
N LEU A 153 -10.51 7.59 -1.41
CA LEU A 153 -9.22 8.25 -1.44
C LEU A 153 -9.42 9.74 -1.66
N HIS A 154 -8.80 10.55 -0.82
CA HIS A 154 -8.90 12.00 -0.87
C HIS A 154 -7.55 12.66 -0.55
N SER A 155 -7.29 13.81 -1.17
CA SER A 155 -6.15 14.69 -0.92
C SER A 155 -6.77 15.99 -0.39
N GLY A 156 -6.76 16.18 0.94
CA GLY A 156 -7.67 17.12 1.60
C GLY A 156 -9.14 16.80 1.32
N GLU A 157 -9.88 17.79 0.82
CA GLU A 157 -11.31 17.70 0.49
C GLU A 157 -11.61 17.69 -1.03
N ASP A 158 -10.58 17.70 -1.90
CA ASP A 158 -10.79 17.90 -3.34
C ASP A 158 -9.87 17.07 -4.24
N ALA A 159 -10.30 15.85 -4.60
CA ALA A 159 -9.69 15.04 -5.65
C ALA A 159 -9.78 15.65 -7.07
N ALA A 160 -10.68 16.61 -7.32
CA ALA A 160 -10.82 17.29 -8.61
C ALA A 160 -9.84 18.48 -8.74
N ARG A 161 -9.05 18.75 -7.69
CA ARG A 161 -8.08 19.85 -7.69
C ARG A 161 -7.08 19.71 -8.84
N PRO A 162 -6.71 20.81 -9.51
CA PRO A 162 -5.61 20.81 -10.46
C PRO A 162 -4.32 20.25 -9.86
N ALA A 163 -3.64 19.38 -10.60
CA ALA A 163 -2.46 18.66 -10.14
C ALA A 163 -1.29 19.57 -9.71
N ASP A 164 -1.23 20.81 -10.22
CA ASP A 164 -0.22 21.80 -9.83
C ASP A 164 -0.53 22.52 -8.50
N GLN A 165 -1.71 22.26 -7.94
CA GLN A 165 -2.17 22.79 -6.65
C GLN A 165 -2.18 21.70 -5.55
N HIS A 166 -1.58 20.54 -5.81
CA HIS A 166 -1.41 19.47 -4.83
C HIS A 166 -0.57 19.92 -3.64
N ASP A 167 -1.17 19.89 -2.45
CA ASP A 167 -0.56 20.37 -1.21
C ASP A 167 -0.74 19.41 -0.01
N GLU A 168 -1.60 18.41 -0.14
CA GLU A 168 -1.90 17.43 0.91
C GLU A 168 -1.68 16.00 0.42
N PRO A 169 -1.16 15.09 1.25
CA PRO A 169 -1.00 13.70 0.83
C PRO A 169 -2.36 12.99 0.65
N TRP A 170 -2.40 12.04 -0.28
CA TRP A 170 -3.54 11.12 -0.41
C TRP A 170 -3.76 10.30 0.86
N THR A 171 -4.99 10.30 1.37
CA THR A 171 -5.45 9.47 2.48
C THR A 171 -6.51 8.48 2.00
N ALA A 172 -6.43 7.24 2.47
CA ALA A 172 -7.36 6.17 2.14
C ALA A 172 -8.22 5.82 3.36
N SER A 173 -9.51 6.09 3.26
CA SER A 173 -10.49 5.83 4.33
C SER A 173 -11.46 4.73 3.94
N LEU A 174 -11.67 3.75 4.82
CA LEU A 174 -12.55 2.60 4.61
C LEU A 174 -13.97 2.90 5.11
N TYR A 175 -14.96 2.55 4.29
CA TYR A 175 -16.37 2.71 4.57
C TYR A 175 -17.15 1.43 4.32
N ALA A 176 -18.17 1.19 5.13
CA ALA A 176 -19.15 0.14 4.91
C ALA A 176 -20.06 0.45 3.70
N GLY A 177 -20.83 -0.55 3.26
CA GLY A 177 -21.78 -0.41 2.16
C GLY A 177 -22.90 0.60 2.41
N ASP A 178 -23.25 0.88 3.67
CA ASP A 178 -24.22 1.90 4.05
C ASP A 178 -23.63 3.31 4.19
N GLY A 179 -22.31 3.47 3.96
CA GLY A 179 -21.62 4.74 4.11
C GLY A 179 -21.08 5.01 5.52
N THR A 180 -21.20 4.07 6.46
CA THR A 180 -20.57 4.20 7.78
C THR A 180 -19.04 4.17 7.65
N TYR A 181 -18.36 5.17 8.19
CA TYR A 181 -16.89 5.17 8.32
C TYR A 181 -16.43 4.03 9.24
N LEU A 182 -15.43 3.27 8.81
CA LEU A 182 -14.88 2.14 9.55
C LEU A 182 -13.48 2.43 10.10
N ASP A 183 -12.56 2.88 9.24
CA ASP A 183 -11.17 3.08 9.61
C ASP A 183 -10.42 3.95 8.60
N GLU A 184 -9.28 4.52 9.00
CA GLU A 184 -8.29 5.09 8.10
C GLU A 184 -7.24 4.01 7.81
N LEU A 185 -7.07 3.65 6.53
CA LEU A 185 -6.16 2.57 6.15
C LEU A 185 -4.71 3.03 6.15
N PHE A 186 -4.46 4.19 5.53
CA PHE A 186 -3.15 4.82 5.45
C PHE A 186 -3.24 6.22 4.85
N SER A 187 -2.18 7.00 5.08
CA SER A 187 -1.85 8.22 4.32
C SER A 187 -0.57 7.99 3.53
N ALA A 188 -0.51 8.55 2.32
CA ALA A 188 0.67 8.56 1.48
C ALA A 188 1.82 9.35 2.15
N PRO A 189 3.09 9.01 1.86
CA PRO A 189 4.22 9.78 2.35
C PRO A 189 4.22 11.20 1.78
N ALA A 190 4.30 12.21 2.64
CA ALA A 190 4.42 13.60 2.23
C ALA A 190 5.75 13.89 1.51
N GLY A 191 5.74 14.86 0.59
CA GLY A 191 6.92 15.37 -0.09
C GLY A 191 7.37 14.55 -1.31
N LEU A 192 6.57 13.57 -1.74
CA LEU A 192 6.78 12.90 -3.02
C LEU A 192 6.26 13.76 -4.17
N PRO A 193 6.84 13.66 -5.39
CA PRO A 193 6.17 14.14 -6.59
C PRO A 193 4.81 13.45 -6.74
N LEU A 194 3.75 14.21 -7.08
CA LEU A 194 2.37 13.71 -7.13
C LEU A 194 2.23 12.37 -7.88
N ALA A 195 2.88 12.19 -9.03
CA ALA A 195 2.81 10.94 -9.78
C ALA A 195 3.36 9.73 -8.99
N GLN A 196 4.44 9.92 -8.23
CA GLN A 196 5.01 8.90 -7.35
C GLN A 196 4.13 8.67 -6.12
N GLU A 197 3.54 9.75 -5.60
CA GLU A 197 2.57 9.66 -4.52
C GLU A 197 1.35 8.82 -4.93
N CYS A 198 0.74 9.13 -6.08
CA CYS A 198 -0.35 8.35 -6.66
C CYS A 198 0.02 6.87 -6.84
N ALA A 199 1.22 6.57 -7.34
CA ALA A 199 1.70 5.20 -7.47
C ALA A 199 1.87 4.49 -6.12
N ALA A 200 2.38 5.19 -5.10
CA ALA A 200 2.54 4.64 -3.76
C ALA A 200 1.18 4.37 -3.10
N THR A 201 0.23 5.28 -3.27
CA THR A 201 -1.16 5.15 -2.81
C THR A 201 -1.84 3.97 -3.49
N ALA A 202 -1.78 3.90 -4.82
CA ALA A 202 -2.41 2.84 -5.60
C ALA A 202 -1.86 1.46 -5.25
N LEU A 203 -0.55 1.34 -5.09
CA LEU A 203 0.09 0.11 -4.68
C LEU A 203 -0.27 -0.29 -3.25
N SER A 204 -0.25 0.67 -2.31
CA SER A 204 -0.64 0.40 -0.92
C SER A 204 -2.08 -0.12 -0.85
N LEU A 205 -3.00 0.46 -1.63
CA LEU A 205 -4.37 0.00 -1.72
C LEU A 205 -4.49 -1.37 -2.38
N ALA A 206 -3.82 -1.59 -3.52
CA ALA A 206 -3.84 -2.88 -4.22
C ALA A 206 -3.41 -4.03 -3.32
N CYS A 207 -2.37 -3.79 -2.53
CA CYS A 207 -1.85 -4.73 -1.56
C CYS A 207 -2.78 -4.94 -0.37
N TRP A 208 -3.40 -3.87 0.14
CA TRP A 208 -4.42 -4.00 1.19
C TRP A 208 -5.62 -4.82 0.71
N ILE A 209 -6.13 -4.55 -0.50
CA ILE A 209 -7.26 -5.29 -1.10
C ILE A 209 -6.89 -6.76 -1.30
N ALA A 210 -5.70 -7.05 -1.83
CA ALA A 210 -5.25 -8.43 -2.04
C ALA A 210 -5.22 -9.27 -0.75
N VAL A 211 -5.06 -8.63 0.41
CA VAL A 211 -4.96 -9.30 1.72
C VAL A 211 -6.31 -9.37 2.46
N ASN A 212 -7.24 -8.45 2.19
CA ASN A 212 -8.42 -8.26 3.02
C ASN A 212 -9.76 -8.38 2.28
N ALA A 213 -9.79 -8.44 0.95
CA ALA A 213 -11.04 -8.41 0.20
C ALA A 213 -12.03 -9.53 0.62
N ASP A 214 -11.51 -10.71 0.95
CA ASP A 214 -12.26 -11.87 1.42
C ASP A 214 -13.03 -11.63 2.73
N ARG A 215 -12.60 -10.67 3.54
CA ARG A 215 -13.29 -10.28 4.79
C ARG A 215 -14.52 -9.42 4.55
N PHE A 216 -14.63 -8.84 3.35
CA PHE A 216 -15.63 -7.84 3.02
C PHE A 216 -16.51 -8.23 1.83
N THR A 217 -16.22 -9.37 1.17
CA THR A 217 -17.13 -10.00 0.22
C THR A 217 -18.42 -10.39 0.93
N ARG A 218 -19.54 -9.81 0.48
CA ARG A 218 -20.90 -10.20 0.86
C ARG A 218 -21.42 -11.33 -0.01
#